data_AF-A0A3D5V0T4-F1
#
_entry.id   AF-A0A3D5V0T4-F1
#
_cell.length_a   1.000
_cell.length_b   1.000
_cell.length_c   1.000
_cell.angle_alpha   90.00
_cell.angle_beta   90.00
_cell.angle_gamma   90.00
#
_symmetry.space_group_name_H-M   'P 1'
#
loop_
_entity.id
_entity.type
_entity.pdbx_description
1 polymer ?
#
loop_
_entity_poly.entity_id
_entity_poly.type
_entity_poly.pdbx_seq_one_letter_code
_entity_poly.pdbx_strand_id
1 'polypeptide(L)'
;LCGSGMDAVGTAARAIKSGEASLMIAGGVESMSRAPFVMGKATAAFSRDAAIYDTTIGWRFVNPLMKRQYGVDSMPETAENVAEDFQISREDQDAFA
;
A
#
# COMPACT_ATOMS: atom_id res chain seq x y z
N LEU A 1 -4.57 -1.32 1.91
CA LEU A 1 -3.79 -0.67 0.82
C LEU A 1 -4.75 -0.42 -0.33
N CYS A 2 -4.43 -0.72 -1.60
CA CYS A 2 -5.29 -0.37 -2.74
C CYS A 2 -6.73 -0.93 -2.64
N GLY A 3 -6.93 -2.10 -2.01
CA GLY A 3 -8.25 -2.72 -1.82
C GLY A 3 -9.07 -2.26 -0.60
N SER A 4 -8.62 -1.26 0.17
CA SER A 4 -9.26 -0.90 1.45
C SER A 4 -10.74 -0.53 1.34
N GLY A 5 -11.13 0.21 0.29
CA GLY A 5 -12.53 0.58 0.08
C GLY A 5 -13.43 -0.62 -0.22
N MET A 6 -12.92 -1.62 -0.94
CA MET A 6 -13.65 -2.85 -1.23
C MET A 6 -13.82 -3.72 0.03
N ASP A 7 -12.78 -3.82 0.87
CA ASP A 7 -12.87 -4.56 2.13
C ASP A 7 -13.85 -3.90 3.12
N ALA A 8 -13.95 -2.57 3.12
CA ALA A 8 -14.97 -1.85 3.90
C ALA A 8 -16.39 -2.28 3.49
N VAL A 9 -16.66 -2.39 2.18
CA VAL A 9 -17.94 -2.91 1.65
C VAL A 9 -18.14 -4.37 2.07
N GLY A 10 -17.12 -5.22 1.92
CA GLY A 10 -17.19 -6.62 2.30
C GLY A 10 -17.42 -6.83 3.80
N THR A 11 -16.89 -5.95 4.65
CA THR A 11 -17.11 -5.98 6.10
C THR A 11 -18.55 -5.59 6.45
N ALA A 12 -19.07 -4.52 5.86
CA ALA A 12 -20.46 -4.10 6.07
C ALA A 12 -21.46 -5.18 5.61
N ALA A 13 -21.22 -5.78 4.44
CA ALA A 13 -22.04 -6.88 3.93
C ALA A 13 -22.03 -8.09 4.87
N ARG A 14 -20.87 -8.46 5.42
CA ARG A 14 -20.74 -9.57 6.38
C ARG A 14 -21.52 -9.31 7.68
N ALA A 15 -21.43 -8.12 8.25
CA ALA A 15 -22.13 -7.75 9.48
C ALA A 15 -23.67 -7.69 9.29
N ILE A 16 -24.14 -7.19 8.14
CA ILE A 16 -25.58 -7.22 7.83
C ILE A 16 -26.06 -8.66 7.62
N LYS A 17 -25.27 -9.48 6.89
CA LYS A 17 -25.61 -10.88 6.63
C LYS A 17 -25.66 -11.73 7.90
N SER A 18 -24.79 -11.48 8.89
CA SER A 18 -24.81 -12.19 10.17
C SER A 18 -25.93 -11.72 11.11
N GLY A 19 -26.65 -10.65 10.76
CA GLY A 19 -27.70 -10.06 11.60
C GLY A 19 -27.16 -9.18 12.73
N GLU A 20 -25.86 -8.89 12.75
CA GLU A 20 -25.21 -8.01 13.74
C GLU A 20 -25.50 -6.52 13.49
N ALA A 21 -25.83 -6.16 12.25
CA ALA A 21 -26.21 -4.81 11.87
C ALA A 21 -27.41 -4.82 10.91
N SER A 22 -28.22 -3.76 10.95
CA SER A 22 -29.35 -3.56 10.03
C SER A 22 -29.10 -2.47 8.99
N LEU A 23 -28.20 -1.53 9.28
CA LEU A 23 -27.82 -0.43 8.40
C LEU A 23 -26.36 -0.05 8.65
N MET A 24 -25.58 0.09 7.58
CA MET A 24 -24.18 0.51 7.64
C MET A 24 -23.82 1.37 6.42
N ILE A 25 -22.82 2.24 6.57
CA ILE A 25 -22.20 2.98 5.47
C ILE A 25 -20.80 2.41 5.26
N ALA A 26 -20.44 2.13 4.00
CA ALA A 26 -19.12 1.68 3.61
C ALA A 26 -18.57 2.56 2.47
N GLY A 27 -17.26 2.79 2.48
CA GLY A 27 -16.57 3.60 1.49
C GLY A 27 -15.06 3.62 1.72
N GLY A 28 -14.36 4.51 1.01
CA GLY A 28 -12.92 4.71 1.14
C GLY A 28 -12.51 6.10 0.66
N VAL A 29 -11.39 6.61 1.16
CA VAL A 29 -10.83 7.91 0.79
C VAL A 29 -9.31 7.83 0.80
N GLU A 30 -8.67 8.57 -0.10
CA GLU A 30 -7.22 8.75 -0.16
C GLU A 30 -6.92 10.16 -0.67
N SER A 31 -5.90 10.82 -0.10
CA SER A 31 -5.47 12.16 -0.54
C SER A 31 -3.96 12.19 -0.70
N MET A 32 -3.48 11.56 -1.77
CA MET A 32 -2.05 11.41 -2.03
C MET A 32 -1.31 12.75 -2.15
N SER A 33 -1.94 13.78 -2.73
CA SER A 33 -1.38 15.14 -2.82
C SER A 33 -1.13 15.80 -1.47
N ARG A 34 -1.75 15.28 -0.39
CA ARG A 34 -1.65 15.80 0.97
C ARG A 34 -1.04 14.79 1.95
N ALA A 35 -0.48 13.69 1.45
CA ALA A 35 0.19 12.72 2.29
C ALA A 35 1.40 13.38 2.99
N PRO A 36 1.54 13.23 4.32
CA PRO A 36 2.58 13.93 5.07
C PRO A 36 3.95 13.25 4.92
N PHE A 37 5.00 13.96 5.32
CA PHE A 37 6.27 13.33 5.66
C PHE A 37 6.23 12.74 7.07
N VAL A 38 7.05 11.71 7.30
CA VAL A 38 7.19 11.04 8.60
C VAL A 38 8.65 10.91 9.00
N MET A 39 8.93 11.00 10.31
CA MET A 39 10.25 10.85 10.89
C MET A 39 10.18 9.89 12.08
N GLY A 40 11.13 8.96 12.16
CA GLY A 40 11.25 8.07 13.32
C GLY A 40 11.69 8.86 14.56
N LYS A 41 11.25 8.41 15.75
CA LYS A 41 11.76 8.99 17.00
C LYS A 41 13.25 8.68 17.15
N ALA A 42 13.99 9.57 17.80
CA ALA A 42 15.34 9.29 18.24
C ALA A 42 15.33 8.08 19.19
N THR A 43 16.28 7.16 18.99
CA THR A 43 16.44 5.95 19.82
C THR A 43 17.38 6.17 21.00
N ALA A 44 18.13 7.28 21.00
CA ALA A 44 19.04 7.68 22.07
C ALA A 44 19.11 9.21 22.19
N ALA A 45 19.52 9.70 23.36
CA ALA A 45 19.78 11.13 23.58
C ALA A 45 20.87 11.62 22.61
N PHE A 46 20.66 12.81 22.04
CA PHE A 46 21.57 13.44 21.07
C PHE A 46 21.85 12.58 19.82
N SER A 47 20.91 11.71 19.44
CA SER A 47 21.00 10.96 18.19
C SER A 47 21.13 11.89 16.97
N ARG A 48 21.94 11.47 16.01
CA ARG A 48 22.14 12.15 14.73
C ARG A 48 21.39 11.49 13.57
N ASP A 49 20.71 10.38 13.84
CA ASP A 49 19.91 9.66 12.86
C ASP A 49 18.55 10.35 12.72
N ALA A 50 18.44 11.23 11.73
CA ALA A 50 17.22 11.95 11.37
C ALA A 50 16.92 11.74 9.88
N ALA A 51 16.09 10.74 9.59
CA ALA A 51 15.60 10.46 8.25
C ALA A 51 14.12 10.82 8.13
N ILE A 52 13.79 11.58 7.08
CA ILE A 52 12.43 11.97 6.72
C ILE A 52 11.99 11.11 5.54
N TYR A 53 10.81 10.53 5.61
CA TYR A 53 10.24 9.69 4.57
C TYR A 53 8.95 10.27 4.03
N ASP A 54 8.77 10.21 2.72
CA ASP A 54 7.51 10.51 2.05
C ASP A 54 6.50 9.37 2.31
N THR A 55 5.22 9.73 2.47
CA THR A 55 4.12 8.76 2.57
C THR A 55 3.17 8.78 1.39
N THR A 56 3.40 9.62 0.37
CA THR A 56 2.61 9.68 -0.85
C THR A 56 2.44 8.30 -1.47
N ILE A 57 3.52 7.51 -1.60
CA ILE A 57 3.44 6.11 -2.03
C ILE A 57 4.71 5.33 -1.68
N GLY A 58 4.61 4.00 -1.65
CA GLY A 58 5.77 3.11 -1.64
C GLY A 58 6.32 2.79 -0.24
N TRP A 59 7.47 2.12 -0.22
CA TRP A 59 8.10 1.64 1.00
C TRP A 59 8.74 2.78 1.80
N ARG A 60 8.54 2.76 3.12
CA ARG A 60 9.24 3.59 4.11
C ARG A 60 9.42 2.80 5.39
N PHE A 61 10.39 3.17 6.22
CA PHE A 61 10.77 2.40 7.42
C PHE A 61 10.94 0.90 7.12
N VAL A 62 11.70 0.59 6.07
CA VAL A 62 11.88 -0.78 5.58
C VAL A 62 12.47 -1.67 6.68
N ASN A 63 11.77 -2.76 6.98
CA ASN A 63 12.28 -3.79 7.87
C ASN A 63 13.35 -4.65 7.13
N PRO A 64 14.57 -4.80 7.67
CA PRO A 64 15.62 -5.61 7.04
C PRO A 64 15.24 -7.07 6.78
N LEU A 65 14.40 -7.66 7.65
CA LEU A 65 13.91 -9.03 7.48
C LEU A 65 12.92 -9.13 6.31
N MET A 66 12.04 -8.13 6.14
CA MET A 66 11.13 -8.06 5.00
C MET A 66 11.91 -8.03 3.69
N LYS A 67 12.89 -7.11 3.59
CA LYS A 67 13.73 -7.00 2.40
C LYS A 67 14.48 -8.29 2.09
N ARG A 68 15.01 -8.99 3.11
CA ARG A 68 15.76 -10.23 2.91
C ARG A 68 14.87 -11.40 2.45
N GLN A 69 13.68 -11.53 3.03
CA GLN A 69 12.84 -12.71 2.83
C GLN A 69 11.92 -12.58 1.61
N TYR A 70 11.45 -11.37 1.32
CA TYR A 70 10.40 -11.13 0.33
C TYR A 70 10.71 -9.99 -0.65
N GLY A 71 11.86 -9.32 -0.52
CA GLY A 71 12.13 -8.09 -1.26
C GLY A 71 11.37 -6.88 -0.70
N VAL A 72 11.58 -5.74 -1.34
CA VAL A 72 10.84 -4.48 -1.11
C VAL A 72 10.67 -3.75 -2.43
N ASP A 73 10.35 -4.53 -3.46
CA ASP A 73 10.15 -4.03 -4.80
C ASP A 73 9.06 -2.96 -4.78
N SER A 74 9.32 -1.88 -5.49
CA SER A 74 8.33 -0.86 -5.77
C SER A 74 7.19 -1.43 -6.61
N MET A 75 6.04 -0.74 -6.63
CA MET A 75 4.90 -1.21 -7.42
C MET A 75 5.23 -1.32 -8.93
N PRO A 76 5.99 -0.39 -9.55
CA PRO A 76 6.46 -0.58 -10.93
C PRO A 76 7.37 -1.80 -11.10
N GLU A 77 8.31 -2.06 -10.19
CA GLU A 77 9.16 -3.26 -10.27
C GLU A 77 8.32 -4.54 -10.19
N THR A 78 7.31 -4.60 -9.31
CA THR A 78 6.41 -5.76 -9.28
C THR A 78 5.54 -5.88 -10.53
N ALA A 79 5.21 -4.76 -11.20
CA ALA A 79 4.49 -4.78 -12.47
C ALA A 79 5.37 -5.35 -13.59
N GLU A 80 6.65 -4.99 -13.64
CA GLU A 80 7.63 -5.58 -14.57
C GLU A 80 7.85 -7.07 -14.29
N ASN A 81 7.95 -7.47 -13.01
CA ASN A 81 8.04 -8.89 -12.65
C ASN A 81 6.82 -9.66 -13.17
N VAL A 82 5.61 -9.09 -13.07
CA VAL A 82 4.39 -9.70 -13.65
C VAL A 82 4.46 -9.73 -15.17
N ALA A 83 4.93 -8.66 -15.82
CA ALA A 83 5.06 -8.64 -17.27
C ALA A 83 6.06 -9.71 -17.76
N GLU A 84 7.18 -9.88 -17.06
CA GLU A 84 8.19 -10.89 -17.36
C GLU A 84 7.67 -12.31 -17.09
N ASP A 85 7.16 -12.58 -15.88
CA ASP A 85 6.71 -13.91 -15.48
C ASP A 85 5.55 -14.44 -16.35
N PHE A 86 4.68 -13.53 -16.81
CA PHE A 86 3.49 -13.87 -17.59
C PHE A 86 3.63 -13.50 -19.08
N GLN A 87 4.81 -13.05 -19.52
CA GLN A 87 5.12 -12.72 -20.91
C GLN A 87 4.14 -11.71 -21.53
N ILE A 88 3.82 -10.65 -20.80
CA ILE A 88 2.91 -9.58 -21.23
C ILE A 88 3.71 -8.55 -22.01
N SER A 89 3.51 -8.51 -23.34
CA SER A 89 4.27 -7.64 -24.24
C SER A 89 4.04 -6.15 -23.93
N ARG A 90 5.01 -5.31 -24.28
CA ARG A 90 4.87 -3.86 -24.16
C ARG A 90 3.76 -3.35 -25.08
N GLU A 91 3.64 -3.93 -26.26
CA GLU A 91 2.63 -3.59 -27.24
C GLU A 91 1.21 -3.83 -26.69
N ASP A 92 0.99 -4.95 -26.00
CA ASP A 92 -0.30 -5.25 -25.37
C ASP A 92 -0.61 -4.34 -24.18
N GLN A 93 0.41 -4.00 -23.38
CA GLN A 93 0.27 -3.03 -22.27
C GLN A 93 -0.14 -1.66 -22.80
N ASP A 94 0.51 -1.18 -23.86
CA ASP A 94 0.21 0.10 -24.51
C ASP A 94 -1.17 0.09 -25.19
N ALA A 95 -1.61 -1.05 -25.74
CA ALA A 95 -2.93 -1.18 -26.34
C ALA A 95 -4.08 -1.19 -25.30
N PHE A 96 -3.80 -1.61 -24.07
CA PHE A 96 -4.77 -1.61 -22.98
C PHE A 96 -4.96 -0.23 -22.33
N ALA A 97 -3.90 0.57 -22.25
CA ALA A 97 -3.86 1.87 -21.57
C ALA A 97 -4.66 2.97 -22.29
#